data_AF-A0A3D3JLP8-F1
#
_entry.id   AF-A0A3D3JLP8-F1
#
_cell.length_a   1.000
_cell.length_b   1.000
_cell.length_c   1.000
_cell.angle_alpha   90.00
_cell.angle_beta   90.00
_cell.angle_gamma   90.00
#
_symmetry.space_group_name_H-M   'P 1'
#
loop_
_entity.id
_entity.type
_entity.pdbx_description
1 polymer ?
#
loop_
_entity_poly.entity_id
_entity_poly.type
_entity_poly.pdbx_seq_one_letter_code
_entity_poly.pdbx_strand_id
1 'polypeptide(L)' 'MSGTAYAEAIVRVRAHIEANGPATVSDLKSAIGTTRRVMVPLAEKMDRDRVTVRVGDKRKIM' A
#
# COMPACT_ATOMS: atom_id res chain seq x y z
N MET A 1 9.98 2.28 17.29
CA MET A 1 10.14 1.33 16.17
C MET A 1 9.05 1.42 15.09
N SER A 2 8.23 2.48 15.00
CA SER A 2 7.08 2.52 14.06
C SER A 2 7.26 3.43 12.82
N GLY A 3 8.15 4.43 12.86
CA GLY A 3 8.32 5.37 11.74
C GLY A 3 9.05 4.78 10.52
N THR A 4 10.11 4.00 10.75
CA THR A 4 10.95 3.45 9.68
C THR A 4 10.23 2.37 8.87
N ALA A 5 9.58 1.42 9.55
CA ALA A 5 8.85 0.33 8.88
C ALA A 5 7.67 0.84 8.05
N TYR A 6 6.97 1.89 8.51
CA TYR A 6 5.88 2.50 7.73
C TYR A 6 6.41 3.22 6.48
N ALA A 7 7.49 4.01 6.63
CA ALA A 7 8.13 4.68 5.50
C ALA A 7 8.62 3.68 4.44
N GLU A 8 9.25 2.58 4.87
CA GLU A 8 9.69 1.50 3.98
C GLU A 8 8.51 0.84 3.26
N ALA A 9 7.40 0.59 3.96
CA ALA A 9 6.20 0.05 3.35
C ALA A 9 5.60 1.00 2.29
N ILE A 10 5.61 2.31 2.54
CA ILE A 10 5.21 3.32 1.53
C ILE A 10 6.08 3.21 0.29
N VAL A 11 7.41 3.17 0.45
CA VAL A 11 8.34 3.08 -0.69
C VAL A 11 8.04 1.85 -1.54
N ARG A 12 7.86 0.68 -0.91
CA ARG A 12 7.58 -0.56 -1.64
C ARG A 12 6.21 -0.57 -2.32
N VAL A 13 5.17 -0.08 -1.64
CA VAL A 13 3.81 0.03 -2.22
C VAL A 13 3.80 0.99 -3.40
N ARG A 14 4.44 2.16 -3.27
CA ARG A 14 4.54 3.13 -4.36
C ARG A 14 5.28 2.56 -5.56
N ALA A 15 6.45 1.96 -5.35
CA ALA A 15 7.21 1.33 -6.42
C ALA A 15 6.41 0.27 -7.17
N HIS A 16 5.61 -0.54 -6.45
CA HIS A 16 4.74 -1.53 -7.07
C HIS A 16 3.64 -0.89 -7.95
N ILE A 17 2.96 0.14 -7.45
CA ILE A 17 1.89 0.83 -8.19
C ILE A 17 2.45 1.63 -9.37
N GLU A 18 3.64 2.23 -9.24
CA GLU A 18 4.31 2.94 -10.34
C GLU A 18 4.70 1.97 -11.46
N ALA A 19 5.16 0.77 -11.11
CA ALA A 19 5.58 -0.24 -12.09
C ALA A 19 4.41 -1.00 -12.75
N ASN A 20 3.31 -1.27 -12.01
CA ASN A 20 2.23 -2.17 -12.45
C ASN A 20 0.88 -1.48 -12.65
N GLY A 21 0.77 -0.20 -12.28
CA GLY A 21 -0.49 0.53 -12.22
C GLY A 21 -1.31 0.24 -10.94
N PRO A 22 -2.57 0.70 -10.89
CA PRO A 22 -3.42 0.55 -9.70
C PRO A 22 -3.59 -0.91 -9.26
N ALA A 23 -3.40 -1.16 -7.97
CA ALA A 23 -3.26 -2.51 -7.41
C ALA A 23 -4.27 -2.80 -6.30
N THR A 24 -4.72 -4.04 -6.17
CA THR A 24 -5.60 -4.47 -5.08
C THR A 24 -4.81 -4.69 -3.78
N VAL A 25 -5.50 -4.83 -2.64
CA VAL A 25 -4.85 -5.22 -1.37
C VAL A 25 -4.13 -6.57 -1.50
N SER A 26 -4.69 -7.49 -2.30
CA SER A 26 -4.11 -8.81 -2.52
C SER A 26 -2.80 -8.75 -3.31
N ASP A 27 -2.70 -7.82 -4.25
CA ASP A 27 -1.48 -7.57 -5.02
C ASP A 27 -0.42 -6.93 -4.11
N LEU A 28 -0.79 -5.87 -3.38
CA LEU A 28 0.10 -5.14 -2.49
C LEU A 28 0.67 -6.03 -1.38
N LYS A 29 -0.16 -6.87 -0.74
CA LYS A 29 0.34 -7.77 0.32
C LYS A 29 1.39 -8.73 -0.24
N SER A 30 1.21 -9.19 -1.46
CA SER A 30 2.09 -10.16 -2.10
C SER A 30 3.39 -9.46 -2.55
N ALA A 31 3.28 -8.23 -3.07
CA ALA A 31 4.41 -7.42 -3.49
C ALA A 31 5.39 -7.07 -2.35
N ILE A 32 4.87 -6.77 -1.16
CA ILE A 32 5.70 -6.35 -0.02
C ILE A 32 5.94 -7.46 1.02
N GLY A 33 5.50 -8.69 0.74
CA GLY A 33 5.74 -9.86 1.58
C GLY A 33 5.00 -9.83 2.91
N THR A 34 3.75 -9.40 2.94
CA THR A 34 2.94 -9.30 4.15
C THR A 34 1.61 -10.05 4.07
N THR A 35 0.88 -10.08 5.17
CA THR A 35 -0.45 -10.72 5.25
C THR A 35 -1.56 -9.71 5.05
N ARG A 36 -2.77 -10.18 4.73
CA ARG A 36 -3.96 -9.30 4.62
C ARG A 36 -4.26 -8.57 5.93
N ARG A 37 -4.08 -9.23 7.08
CA ARG A 37 -4.27 -8.66 8.42
C ARG A 37 -3.40 -7.42 8.66
N VAL A 38 -2.22 -7.37 8.05
CA VAL A 38 -1.29 -6.23 8.13
C VAL A 38 -1.52 -5.24 6.98
N MET A 39 -1.71 -5.73 5.75
CA MET A 39 -1.84 -4.89 4.57
C MET A 39 -3.10 -4.02 4.60
N VAL A 40 -4.23 -4.52 5.09
CA VAL A 40 -5.48 -3.75 5.15
C VAL A 40 -5.33 -2.49 6.02
N PRO A 41 -4.96 -2.57 7.32
CA PRO A 41 -4.81 -1.37 8.13
C PRO A 41 -3.65 -0.47 7.66
N LEU A 42 -2.60 -1.05 7.05
CA LEU A 42 -1.53 -0.30 6.43
C LEU A 42 -2.04 0.54 5.25
N ALA A 43 -2.84 -0.05 4.36
CA ALA A 43 -3.42 0.62 3.21
C ALA A 43 -4.44 1.69 3.62
N GLU A 44 -5.25 1.42 4.66
CA GLU A 44 -6.15 2.43 5.24
C GLU A 44 -5.38 3.62 5.84
N LYS A 45 -4.23 3.36 6.47
CA LYS A 45 -3.36 4.43 6.94
C LYS A 45 -2.78 5.23 5.77
N MET A 46 -2.32 4.57 4.71
CA MET A 46 -1.84 5.24 3.49
C MET A 46 -2.94 6.09 2.83
N ASP A 47 -4.18 5.60 2.81
CA ASP A 47 -5.34 6.34 2.31
C ASP A 47 -5.61 7.60 3.17
N ARG A 48 -5.58 7.46 4.51
CA ARG A 48 -5.72 8.60 5.43
C ARG A 48 -4.60 9.63 5.31
N ASP A 49 -3.37 9.15 5.11
CA ASP A 49 -2.17 9.98 4.97
C ASP A 49 -2.03 10.56 3.53
N ARG A 50 -3.01 10.32 2.64
CA ARG A 50 -3.03 10.74 1.23
C ARG A 50 -1.83 10.24 0.41
N VAL A 51 -1.29 9.08 0.75
CA VAL A 51 -0.27 8.37 -0.04
C VAL A 51 -0.93 7.61 -1.19
N THR A 52 -2.07 6.99 -0.92
CA THR A 52 -2.89 6.28 -1.91
C THR A 52 -4.33 6.76 -1.86
N VAL A 53 -5.08 6.46 -2.92
CA VAL A 53 -6.54 6.60 -2.92
C VAL A 53 -7.19 5.34 -3.44
N ARG A 54 -8.25 4.92 -2.75
CA ARG A 54 -9.05 3.77 -3.13
C ARG A 54 -10.02 4.13 -4.26
N VAL A 55 -9.95 3.38 -5.35
CA VAL A 55 -10.86 3.46 -6.49
C VAL A 55 -11.41 2.05 -6.73
N GLY A 56 -12.63 1.79 -6.26
CA GLY A 56 -13.21 0.44 -6.26
C GLY A 56 -12.48 -0.51 -5.29
N ASP A 57 -11.94 -1.61 -5.83
CA ASP A 57 -11.12 -2.60 -5.11
C ASP A 57 -9.61 -2.33 -5.21
N LYS A 58 -9.21 -1.39 -6.07
CA LYS A 58 -7.83 -1.00 -6.33
C LYS A 58 -7.43 0.27 -5.60
N ARG A 59 -6.12 0.48 -5.50
CA ARG A 59 -5.49 1.71 -5.03
C ARG A 59 -4.53 2.25 -6.08
N LYS A 60 -4.57 3.55 -6.27
CA LYS A 60 -3.58 4.31 -7.05
C LYS A 60 -2.82 5.27 -6.14
N ILE A 61 -1.66 5.72 -6.58
CA ILE A 61 -0.95 6.81 -5.93
C ILE A 61 -1.77 8.11 -6.11
N MET A 62 -1.78 8.94 -5.07
CA MET A 62 -2.41 10.26 -5.09
C MET A 62 -1.69 11.23 -6.04
#